data_AF-A0A816ERF5-F1
#
_entry.id   AF-A0A816ERF5-F1
#
_cell.length_a   1.000
_cell.length_b   1.000
_cell.length_c   1.000
_cell.angle_alpha   90.00
_cell.angle_beta   90.00
_cell.angle_gamma   90.00
#
_symmetry.space_group_name_H-M   'P 1'
#
loop_
_entity.id
_entity.type
_entity.pdbx_description
1 polymer ?
#
loop_
_entity_poly.entity_id
_entity_poly.type
_entity_poly.pdbx_seq_one_letter_code
_entity_poly.pdbx_strand_id
1 'polypeptide(L)'
;MTECEKLRVGHEFLSNQAWPTSFYNEKHDRCYCSRCYQQSDDDTRTVGGQTYVIPRGWTRFGIQVDESFAQHHNVWTEWVNSYHGTSIENSKSIVEHRQLSLFDDMTQDKNESETQPDH
;
A
#
# COMPACT_ATOMS: atom_id res chain seq x y z
N MET A 1 -10.08 8.25 23.48
CA MET A 1 -10.25 9.03 22.23
C MET A 1 -11.06 8.18 21.28
N THR A 2 -12.19 8.68 20.77
CA THR A 2 -13.01 7.94 19.80
C THR A 2 -12.27 7.81 18.48
N GLU A 3 -12.25 6.61 17.92
CA GLU A 3 -11.64 6.31 16.62
C GLU A 3 -12.20 7.25 15.53
N CYS A 4 -11.36 7.59 14.54
CA CYS A 4 -11.79 8.38 13.39
C CYS A 4 -12.65 7.53 12.47
N GLU A 5 -13.86 8.00 12.12
CA GLU A 5 -14.78 7.28 11.25
C GLU A 5 -14.15 6.90 9.90
N LYS A 6 -13.38 7.81 9.25
CA LYS A 6 -12.71 7.49 7.98
C LYS A 6 -11.72 6.34 8.12
N LEU A 7 -10.98 6.30 9.23
CA LEU A 7 -10.01 5.23 9.47
C LEU A 7 -10.73 3.91 9.70
N ARG A 8 -11.77 3.91 10.55
CA ARG A 8 -12.64 2.75 10.82
C ARG A 8 -13.24 2.17 9.53
N VAL A 9 -13.84 3.02 8.68
CA VAL A 9 -14.45 2.58 7.41
C VAL A 9 -13.42 1.94 6.49
N GLY A 10 -12.20 2.49 6.41
CA GLY A 10 -11.16 1.89 5.60
C GLY A 10 -10.62 0.58 6.18
N HIS A 11 -10.51 0.45 7.50
CA HIS A 11 -10.23 -0.83 8.15
C HIS A 11 -11.31 -1.88 7.83
N GLU A 12 -12.59 -1.52 7.94
CA GLU A 12 -13.70 -2.40 7.60
C GLU A 12 -13.65 -2.82 6.13
N PHE A 13 -13.34 -1.89 5.23
CA PHE A 13 -13.15 -2.20 3.82
C PHE A 13 -12.01 -3.21 3.61
N LEU A 14 -10.87 -3.01 4.27
CA LEU A 14 -9.70 -3.89 4.16
C LEU A 14 -9.91 -5.25 4.83
N SER A 15 -10.60 -5.32 5.97
CA SER A 15 -10.90 -6.58 6.66
C SER A 15 -11.86 -7.46 5.86
N ASN A 16 -12.65 -6.86 4.97
CA ASN A 16 -13.49 -7.59 4.01
C ASN A 16 -12.68 -8.11 2.80
N GLN A 17 -11.40 -7.75 2.68
CA GLN A 17 -10.51 -8.32 1.69
C GLN A 17 -9.84 -9.56 2.29
N ALA A 18 -9.83 -10.66 1.54
CA ALA A 18 -9.19 -11.91 1.96
C ALA A 18 -7.65 -11.85 1.78
N TRP A 19 -7.01 -10.84 2.38
CA TRP A 19 -5.56 -10.69 2.40
C TRP A 19 -5.00 -11.33 3.68
N PRO A 20 -3.81 -11.96 3.63
CA PRO A 20 -3.13 -12.44 4.82
C PRO A 20 -2.91 -11.33 5.87
N THR A 21 -3.18 -11.63 7.14
CA THR A 21 -2.98 -10.68 8.25
C THR A 21 -1.52 -10.22 8.36
N SER A 22 -0.59 -11.08 7.93
CA SER A 22 0.85 -10.78 7.86
C SER A 22 1.21 -9.68 6.87
N PHE A 23 0.29 -9.22 6.01
CA PHE A 23 0.56 -8.09 5.12
C PHE A 23 0.33 -6.75 5.79
N TYR A 24 -0.40 -6.69 6.91
CA TYR A 24 -0.73 -5.42 7.53
C TYR A 24 0.33 -5.00 8.56
N ASN A 25 0.54 -3.69 8.65
CA ASN A 25 1.32 -3.05 9.70
C ASN A 25 0.60 -1.79 10.19
N GLU A 26 -0.38 -2.01 11.08
CA GLU A 26 -1.28 -0.97 11.59
C GLU A 26 -0.54 0.19 12.28
N LYS A 27 0.72 -0.02 12.72
CA LYS A 27 1.56 1.05 13.28
C LYS A 27 1.81 2.21 12.31
N HIS A 28 1.68 1.96 11.00
CA HIS A 28 1.87 2.96 9.95
C HIS A 28 0.57 3.49 9.36
N ASP A 29 -0.57 3.08 9.91
CA ASP A 29 -1.87 3.59 9.51
C ASP A 29 -1.99 5.07 9.83
N ARG A 30 -2.63 5.82 8.93
CA ARG A 30 -2.81 7.26 9.10
C ARG A 30 -4.07 7.74 8.42
N CYS A 31 -4.79 8.62 9.11
CA CYS A 31 -5.89 9.36 8.52
C CYS A 31 -5.46 10.81 8.31
N TYR A 32 -5.73 11.33 7.11
CA TYR A 32 -5.44 12.70 6.71
C TYR A 32 -6.69 13.59 6.66
N CYS A 33 -7.77 13.19 7.35
CA CYS A 33 -8.94 14.05 7.52
C CYS A 33 -8.63 15.27 8.40
N SER A 34 -9.46 16.31 8.32
CA SER A 34 -9.28 17.55 9.10
C SER A 34 -9.22 17.36 10.62
N ARG A 35 -9.78 16.26 11.14
CA ARG A 35 -9.69 15.89 12.56
C ARG A 35 -8.37 15.23 12.93
N CYS A 36 -7.79 14.41 12.06
CA CYS A 36 -6.60 13.59 12.34
C CYS A 36 -5.30 14.22 11.84
N TYR A 37 -5.40 15.12 10.85
CA TYR A 37 -4.30 15.85 10.26
C TYR A 37 -4.75 17.30 10.10
N GLN A 38 -4.41 18.12 11.09
CA GLN A 38 -4.91 19.47 11.29
C GLN A 38 -4.33 20.41 10.24
N GLN A 39 -5.02 21.49 9.92
CA GLN A 39 -4.55 22.45 8.91
C GLN A 39 -3.18 23.08 9.25
N SER A 40 -2.80 23.08 10.53
CA SER A 40 -1.47 23.50 10.99
C SER A 40 -0.36 22.49 10.69
N ASP A 41 -0.69 21.24 10.40
CA ASP A 41 0.30 20.22 9.99
C ASP A 41 0.77 20.49 8.56
N ASP A 42 1.98 20.05 8.23
CA ASP A 42 2.61 20.32 6.92
C ASP A 42 1.78 19.77 5.75
N ASP A 43 1.68 20.53 4.65
CA ASP A 43 1.01 20.09 3.42
C ASP A 43 1.94 19.35 2.45
N THR A 44 3.24 19.34 2.73
CA THR A 44 4.24 18.72 1.88
C THR A 44 5.29 17.99 2.70
N ARG A 45 5.94 16.99 2.10
CA ARG A 45 7.09 16.33 2.70
C ARG A 45 8.15 16.04 1.64
N THR A 46 9.42 16.20 2.02
CA THR A 46 10.56 15.93 1.13
C THR A 46 11.24 14.62 1.52
N VAL A 47 11.36 13.70 0.56
CA VAL A 47 12.07 12.40 0.70
C VAL A 47 12.73 12.09 -0.66
N GLY A 48 13.93 11.52 -0.66
CA GLY A 48 14.63 11.21 -1.92
C GLY A 48 14.92 12.44 -2.79
N GLY A 49 15.10 13.60 -2.16
CA GLY A 49 15.30 14.88 -2.86
C GLY A 49 14.06 15.41 -3.60
N GLN A 50 12.89 14.76 -3.48
CA GLN A 50 11.64 15.19 -4.10
C GLN A 50 10.61 15.57 -3.04
N THR A 51 9.88 16.65 -3.29
CA THR A 51 8.79 17.11 -2.45
C THR A 51 7.46 16.58 -2.98
N TYR A 52 6.69 15.91 -2.14
CA TYR A 52 5.35 15.43 -2.48
C TYR A 52 4.30 16.09 -1.58
N VAL A 53 3.08 16.17 -2.10
CA VAL A 53 1.92 16.74 -1.41
C VAL A 53 1.29 15.68 -0.50
N ILE A 54 0.95 16.07 0.73
CA ILE A 54 0.23 15.22 1.66
C ILE A 54 -1.22 15.03 1.18
N PRO A 55 -1.73 13.79 1.07
CA PRO A 55 -3.05 13.52 0.52
C PRO A 55 -4.16 13.82 1.53
N ARG A 56 -4.41 15.11 1.77
CA ARG A 56 -5.48 15.61 2.66
C ARG A 56 -6.81 14.94 2.30
N GLY A 57 -7.51 14.47 3.33
CA GLY A 57 -8.80 13.78 3.20
C GLY A 57 -8.73 12.27 2.97
N TRP A 58 -7.55 11.70 2.74
CA TRP A 58 -7.35 10.27 2.50
C TRP A 58 -7.07 9.51 3.78
N THR A 59 -7.14 8.18 3.71
CA THR A 59 -6.56 7.26 4.68
C THR A 59 -5.44 6.47 4.01
N ARG A 60 -4.42 6.13 4.79
CA ARG A 60 -3.31 5.28 4.39
C ARG A 60 -3.26 4.11 5.36
N PHE A 61 -3.12 2.91 4.82
CA PHE A 61 -2.94 1.69 5.59
C PHE A 61 -1.55 1.13 5.35
N GLY A 62 -0.86 0.82 6.43
CA GLY A 62 0.50 0.30 6.44
C GLY A 62 0.52 -1.16 6.02
N ILE A 63 1.48 -1.49 5.16
CA ILE A 63 1.77 -2.87 4.79
C ILE A 63 3.15 -3.28 5.33
N GLN A 64 3.34 -4.58 5.53
CA GLN A 64 4.66 -5.13 5.82
C GLN A 64 5.57 -4.99 4.60
N VAL A 65 6.84 -4.77 4.88
CA VAL A 65 7.89 -4.68 3.90
C VAL A 65 9.06 -5.55 4.32
N ASP A 66 9.91 -5.90 3.37
CA ASP A 66 11.17 -6.56 3.66
C ASP A 66 12.15 -5.55 4.21
N GLU A 67 12.33 -5.59 5.53
CA GLU A 67 13.19 -4.67 6.25
C GLU A 67 14.65 -4.77 5.80
N SER A 68 15.14 -5.98 5.48
CA SER A 68 16.51 -6.16 5.01
C SER A 68 16.72 -5.51 3.64
N PHE A 69 15.78 -5.71 2.71
CA PHE A 69 15.78 -5.02 1.43
C PHE A 69 15.68 -3.50 1.61
N ALA A 70 14.73 -3.03 2.41
CA ALA A 70 14.47 -1.60 2.61
C ALA A 70 15.68 -0.87 3.20
N GLN A 71 16.36 -1.50 4.17
CA GLN A 71 17.59 -0.98 4.78
C GLN A 71 18.76 -0.99 3.78
N HIS A 72 18.96 -2.09 3.04
CA HIS A 72 20.05 -2.20 2.08
C HIS A 72 19.97 -1.16 0.96
N HIS A 73 18.74 -0.84 0.51
CA HIS A 73 18.49 0.11 -0.57
C HIS A 73 18.14 1.54 -0.10
N ASN A 74 18.25 1.83 1.19
CA ASN A 74 17.93 3.13 1.79
C ASN A 74 16.54 3.66 1.38
N VAL A 75 15.55 2.76 1.28
CA VAL A 75 14.22 3.06 0.72
C VAL A 75 13.57 4.26 1.43
N TRP A 76 13.69 4.33 2.75
CA TRP A 76 13.03 5.36 3.55
C TRP A 76 13.60 6.77 3.39
N THR A 77 14.83 6.90 2.88
CA THR A 77 15.52 8.19 2.77
C THR A 77 15.73 8.60 1.33
N GLU A 78 15.99 7.65 0.43
CA GLU A 78 16.40 7.94 -0.95
C GLU A 78 15.29 7.74 -1.98
N TRP A 79 14.28 6.91 -1.69
CA TRP A 79 13.23 6.66 -2.67
C TRP A 79 12.17 7.76 -2.63
N VAL A 80 11.74 8.20 -3.80
CA VAL A 80 10.71 9.21 -3.96
C VAL A 80 9.34 8.60 -3.66
N ASN A 81 8.48 9.32 -2.94
CA ASN A 81 7.11 8.89 -2.74
C ASN A 81 6.26 9.28 -3.95
N SER A 82 5.56 8.30 -4.53
CA SER A 82 4.67 8.47 -5.68
C SER A 82 3.33 7.79 -5.43
N TYR A 83 2.28 8.27 -6.11
CA TYR A 83 0.92 7.73 -5.99
C TYR A 83 0.45 7.20 -7.35
N HIS A 84 -0.16 6.01 -7.34
CA HIS A 84 -0.74 5.39 -8.52
C HIS A 84 -2.11 4.81 -8.15
N GLY A 85 -3.15 5.11 -8.94
CA GLY A 85 -4.48 4.56 -8.75
C GLY A 85 -4.55 3.13 -9.29
N THR A 86 -5.17 2.22 -8.54
CA THR A 86 -5.30 0.81 -8.94
C THR A 86 -6.59 0.21 -8.37
N SER A 87 -6.95 -1.01 -8.81
CA SER A 87 -8.08 -1.76 -8.26
C SER A 87 -7.66 -2.52 -6.99
N ILE A 88 -8.63 -3.00 -6.21
CA ILE A 88 -8.34 -3.75 -4.97
C ILE A 88 -7.71 -5.12 -5.27
N GLU A 89 -8.11 -5.73 -6.39
CA GLU A 89 -7.57 -7.00 -6.89
C GLU A 89 -6.09 -6.84 -7.25
N ASN A 90 -5.75 -5.81 -8.04
CA ASN A 90 -4.36 -5.52 -8.40
C ASN A 90 -3.52 -5.09 -7.19
N SER A 91 -4.12 -4.39 -6.22
CA SER A 91 -3.43 -4.00 -4.99
C SER A 91 -2.89 -5.21 -4.22
N LYS A 92 -3.64 -6.33 -4.20
CA LYS A 92 -3.21 -7.56 -3.54
C LYS A 92 -1.94 -8.11 -4.19
N SER A 93 -1.96 -8.26 -5.52
CA SER A 93 -0.83 -8.74 -6.30
C SER A 93 0.41 -7.84 -6.12
N ILE A 94 0.22 -6.52 -6.10
CA ILE A 94 1.31 -5.56 -5.86
C ILE A 94 1.95 -5.79 -4.48
N VAL A 95 1.15 -6.00 -3.44
CA VAL A 95 1.66 -6.23 -2.07
C VAL A 95 2.36 -7.59 -1.98
N GLU A 96 1.82 -8.62 -2.63
CA GLU A 96 2.37 -9.98 -2.62
C GLU A 96 3.70 -10.08 -3.37
N HIS A 97 3.78 -9.50 -4.57
CA HIS A 97 4.91 -9.69 -5.47
C HIS A 97 5.86 -8.49 -5.52
N ARG A 98 5.48 -7.36 -4.92
CA ARG A 98 6.24 -6.10 -4.94
C ARG A 98 6.48 -5.57 -6.35
N GLN A 99 5.55 -5.86 -7.25
CA GLN A 99 5.60 -5.43 -8.65
C GLN A 99 4.38 -4.56 -8.94
N LEU A 100 4.62 -3.36 -9.45
CA LEU A 100 3.58 -2.55 -10.06
C LEU A 100 3.30 -3.15 -11.43
N SER A 101 2.28 -4.02 -11.53
CA SER A 101 1.80 -4.49 -12.83
C SER A 101 1.29 -3.28 -13.61
N LEU A 102 2.07 -2.84 -14.60
CA LEU A 102 1.57 -1.90 -15.59
C LEU A 102 0.55 -2.64 -16.47
N PHE A 103 -0.32 -1.90 -17.15
CA PHE A 103 -1.45 -2.47 -17.91
C PHE A 103 -1.06 -3.43 -19.05
N ASP A 104 0.25 -3.64 -19.28
CA ASP A 104 0.82 -4.58 -20.25
C ASP A 104 1.62 -5.73 -19.59
N ASP A 105 1.83 -5.69 -18.27
CA ASP A 105 2.57 -6.70 -17.50
C ASP A 105 1.59 -7.77 -16.99
N MET A 106 1.21 -8.68 -17.89
CA MET A 106 0.46 -9.89 -17.52
C MET A 106 1.35 -10.79 -16.64
N THR A 107 1.12 -10.83 -15.34
CA THR A 107 1.71 -11.86 -14.46
C THR A 107 1.13 -13.21 -14.87
N GLN A 108 2.01 -14.15 -15.23
CA GLN A 108 1.63 -15.53 -15.51
C GLN A 108 1.30 -16.24 -14.20
N ASP A 109 0.13 -15.96 -13.63
CA ASP A 109 -0.50 -16.89 -12.70
C ASP A 109 -1.08 -18.05 -13.53
N LYS A 110 -0.18 -18.91 -14.01
CA LYS A 110 -0.58 -20.19 -14.56
C LYS A 110 -1.13 -21.01 -13.39
N ASN A 111 -2.44 -21.13 -13.35
CA ASN A 111 -3.11 -22.28 -12.76
C ASN A 111 -2.45 -23.54 -13.34
N GLU A 112 -1.59 -24.20 -12.56
CA GLU A 112 -1.18 -25.57 -12.82
C GLU A 112 -2.38 -26.48 -12.60
N SER A 113 -3.25 -26.53 -13.60
CA SER A 113 -4.30 -27.53 -13.70
C SER A 113 -4.49 -27.88 -15.17
N GLU A 114 -3.53 -28.60 -15.73
CA GLU A 114 -3.74 -29.44 -16.91
C GLU A 114 -2.78 -30.63 -16.82
N THR A 115 -3.21 -31.62 -16.03
CA THR A 115 -2.76 -33.00 -16.19
C THR A 115 -3.52 -33.57 -17.37
N GLN A 116 -2.85 -33.94 -18.49
CA GLN A 116 -3.07 -35.17 -19.29
C GLN A 116 -2.22 -35.21 -20.59
N PRO A 117 -2.11 -36.36 -21.32
CA PRO A 117 -1.03 -37.34 -21.18
C PRO A 117 -0.33 -37.68 -22.53
N ASP A 118 0.39 -38.82 -22.53
CA ASP A 118 0.80 -39.66 -23.67
C ASP A 118 1.99 -39.21 -24.53
N HIS A 119 3.15 -39.86 -24.35
CA HIS A 119 3.55 -41.09 -25.09
C HIS A 119 4.97 -41.55 -24.70
#